data_AF-A0A0B7C3C8-F1
#
_entry.id   AF-A0A0B7C3C8-F1
#
_cell.length_a   1.000
_cell.length_b   1.000
_cell.length_c   1.000
_cell.angle_alpha   90.00
_cell.angle_beta   90.00
_cell.angle_gamma   90.00
#
_symmetry.space_group_name_H-M   'P 1'
#
loop_
_entity.id
_entity.type
_entity.pdbx_description
1 polymer ?
#
loop_
_entity_poly.entity_id
_entity_poly.type
_entity_poly.pdbx_seq_one_letter_code
_entity_poly.pdbx_strand_id
1 'polypeptide(L)'
;VAQPPSKLDAEHKVRVAIGNGLRKDIWLEVNQRFRIPQIAEFFGSTEGTTLLLNLANQPGAIGRLSPLLNKLDADPKALVKFDYATAQPIRDKNGRCIKV
;
A
#
# COMPACT_ATOMS: atom_id res chain seq x y z
N VAL A 1 -19.36 -12.60 7.51
CA VAL A 1 -19.26 -13.88 6.79
C VAL A 1 -19.11 -13.57 5.31
N ALA A 2 -18.13 -14.17 4.63
CA ALA A 2 -17.95 -13.98 3.19
C ALA A 2 -19.05 -14.72 2.42
N GLN A 3 -19.50 -14.14 1.29
CA GLN A 3 -20.46 -14.82 0.41
C GLN A 3 -19.83 -16.11 -0.17
N PRO A 4 -20.60 -17.19 -0.38
CA PRO A 4 -20.08 -18.39 -1.04
C PRO A 4 -19.62 -18.06 -2.47
N PRO A 5 -18.63 -18.80 -3.03
CA PRO A 5 -18.22 -18.64 -4.42
C PRO A 5 -19.38 -18.84 -5.40
N SER A 6 -19.42 -18.03 -6.45
CA SER A 6 -20.39 -18.09 -7.52
C SER A 6 -19.68 -18.07 -8.88
N LYS A 7 -20.32 -18.66 -9.90
CA LYS A 7 -19.81 -18.58 -11.29
C LYS A 7 -19.68 -17.13 -11.76
N LEU A 8 -20.58 -16.27 -11.27
CA LEU A 8 -20.62 -14.85 -11.64
C LEU A 8 -19.44 -14.03 -11.08
N ASP A 9 -18.67 -14.56 -10.12
CA ASP A 9 -17.60 -13.81 -9.45
C ASP A 9 -16.51 -13.34 -10.42
N ALA A 10 -16.26 -14.11 -11.48
CA ALA A 10 -15.29 -13.75 -12.52
C ALA A 10 -15.97 -13.24 -13.82
N GLU A 11 -17.29 -13.20 -13.88
CA GLU A 11 -18.06 -12.76 -15.05
C GLU A 11 -18.29 -11.25 -15.03
N HIS A 12 -17.20 -10.49 -15.00
CA HIS A 12 -17.22 -9.04 -14.98
C HIS A 12 -16.10 -8.43 -15.82
N LYS A 13 -16.18 -7.13 -16.09
CA LYS A 13 -15.14 -6.36 -16.79
C LYS A 13 -14.34 -5.45 -15.86
N VAL A 14 -14.32 -5.74 -14.55
CA VAL A 14 -13.52 -4.97 -13.58
C VAL A 14 -12.04 -5.13 -13.91
N ARG A 15 -11.34 -4.01 -14.05
CA ARG A 15 -9.91 -3.97 -14.41
C ARG A 15 -9.03 -3.54 -13.24
N VAL A 16 -9.58 -2.76 -12.31
CA VAL A 16 -8.84 -2.19 -11.19
C VAL A 16 -9.73 -2.19 -9.95
N ALA A 17 -9.19 -2.63 -8.83
CA ALA A 17 -9.71 -2.35 -7.49
C ALA A 17 -8.77 -1.36 -6.79
N ILE A 18 -9.33 -0.37 -6.10
CA ILE A 18 -8.56 0.62 -5.34
C ILE A 18 -9.15 0.81 -3.94
N GLY A 19 -8.30 0.89 -2.91
CA GLY A 19 -8.76 1.08 -1.52
C GLY A 19 -7.63 1.28 -0.52
N ASN A 20 -7.97 1.41 0.77
CA ASN A 20 -7.04 1.71 1.87
C ASN A 20 -6.08 0.54 2.25
N GLY A 21 -5.95 -0.43 1.35
CA GLY A 21 -5.26 -1.70 1.56
C GLY A 21 -6.05 -2.70 2.41
N LEU A 22 -5.85 -3.98 2.11
CA LEU A 22 -6.32 -5.11 2.93
C LEU A 22 -5.10 -5.95 3.32
N ARG A 23 -5.28 -6.85 4.29
CA ARG A 23 -4.23 -7.82 4.61
C ARG A 23 -3.91 -8.64 3.35
N LYS A 24 -2.63 -8.95 3.17
CA LYS A 24 -2.09 -9.62 1.97
C LYS A 24 -2.83 -10.91 1.61
N ASP A 25 -3.15 -11.73 2.60
CA ASP A 25 -3.92 -12.98 2.45
C ASP A 25 -5.33 -12.73 1.87
N ILE A 26 -6.03 -11.70 2.34
CA ILE A 26 -7.35 -11.32 1.84
C ILE A 26 -7.26 -10.90 0.37
N TRP A 27 -6.28 -10.07 0.00
CA TRP A 27 -6.12 -9.66 -1.40
C TRP A 27 -5.78 -10.83 -2.33
N LEU A 28 -5.01 -11.81 -1.85
CA LEU A 28 -4.71 -13.02 -2.62
C LEU A 28 -6.00 -13.83 -2.89
N GLU A 29 -6.84 -14.03 -1.87
CA GLU A 29 -8.13 -14.72 -2.02
C GLU A 29 -9.08 -13.96 -2.96
N VAL A 30 -9.19 -12.63 -2.80
CA VAL A 30 -10.03 -11.77 -3.65
C VAL A 30 -9.54 -11.82 -5.10
N ASN A 31 -8.23 -11.69 -5.33
CA ASN A 31 -7.70 -11.74 -6.69
C ASN A 31 -7.94 -13.12 -7.33
N GLN A 32 -7.73 -14.21 -6.59
CA GLN A 32 -7.96 -15.57 -7.08
C GLN A 32 -9.44 -15.81 -7.44
N ARG A 33 -10.36 -15.25 -6.65
CA ARG A 33 -11.81 -15.39 -6.84
C ARG A 33 -12.36 -14.52 -7.98
N PHE A 34 -12.05 -13.23 -7.96
CA PHE A 34 -12.65 -12.23 -8.86
C PHE A 34 -11.79 -11.94 -10.10
N ARG A 35 -10.53 -12.41 -10.15
CA ARG A 35 -9.62 -12.23 -11.30
C ARG A 35 -9.42 -10.77 -11.72
N ILE A 36 -9.29 -9.88 -10.73
CA ILE A 36 -9.09 -8.44 -10.96
C ILE A 36 -7.62 -8.20 -11.33
N PRO A 37 -7.31 -7.74 -12.56
CA PRO A 37 -5.92 -7.67 -13.03
C PRO A 37 -5.02 -6.73 -12.20
N GLN A 38 -5.60 -5.66 -11.65
CA GLN A 38 -4.86 -4.64 -10.90
C GLN A 38 -5.54 -4.35 -9.56
N ILE A 39 -4.76 -4.43 -8.49
CA ILE A 39 -5.13 -3.97 -7.16
C ILE A 39 -4.17 -2.83 -6.79
N ALA A 40 -4.73 -1.64 -6.61
CA ALA A 40 -4.02 -0.46 -6.14
C ALA A 40 -4.39 -0.20 -4.69
N GLU A 41 -3.40 0.02 -3.84
CA GLU A 41 -3.64 0.29 -2.42
C GLU A 41 -3.13 1.68 -2.08
N PHE A 42 -3.91 2.43 -1.32
CA PHE A 42 -3.46 3.66 -0.70
C PHE A 42 -3.34 3.45 0.81
N PHE A 43 -2.32 4.03 1.43
CA PHE A 43 -2.09 3.96 2.86
C PHE A 43 -2.06 5.39 3.38
N GLY A 44 -3.11 5.75 4.10
CA GLY A 44 -3.28 7.06 4.72
C GLY A 44 -4.13 6.95 5.98
N SER A 45 -4.09 8.01 6.80
CA SER A 45 -4.95 8.16 7.97
C SER A 45 -5.61 9.53 7.91
N THR A 46 -6.77 9.68 8.54
CA THR A 46 -7.48 10.95 8.67
C THR A 46 -6.64 12.03 9.37
N GLU A 47 -5.75 11.61 10.26
CA GLU A 47 -4.79 12.42 11.01
C GLU A 47 -3.46 12.59 10.27
N GLY A 48 -3.22 11.78 9.23
CA GLY A 48 -2.00 11.80 8.43
C GLY A 48 -2.04 12.86 7.35
N THR A 49 -0.96 13.62 7.20
CA THR A 49 -0.81 14.64 6.14
C THR A 49 -0.46 14.04 4.77
N THR A 50 -0.23 12.73 4.71
CA THR A 50 0.45 12.07 3.60
C THR A 50 -0.27 10.77 3.23
N LEU A 51 -0.28 10.47 1.93
CA LEU A 51 -0.76 9.23 1.34
C LEU A 51 0.39 8.47 0.68
N LEU A 52 0.52 7.16 0.92
CA LEU A 52 1.39 6.28 0.14
C LEU A 52 0.55 5.43 -0.82
N LEU A 53 1.06 5.16 -2.01
CA LEU A 53 0.35 4.43 -3.06
C LEU A 53 1.14 3.22 -3.55
N ASN A 54 0.57 2.03 -3.41
CA ASN A 54 1.03 0.82 -4.05
C ASN A 54 0.40 0.68 -5.44
N LEU A 55 1.09 1.24 -6.44
CA LEU A 55 0.70 1.12 -7.85
C LEU A 55 1.34 -0.09 -8.55
N ALA A 56 2.25 -0.79 -7.86
CA ALA A 56 3.02 -1.90 -8.41
C ALA A 56 2.25 -3.23 -8.43
N ASN A 57 0.98 -3.24 -8.01
CA ASN A 57 0.15 -4.46 -7.91
C ASN A 57 0.80 -5.54 -7.04
N GLN A 58 1.55 -5.13 -5.99
CA GLN A 58 2.29 -6.05 -5.12
C GLN A 58 1.55 -6.19 -3.79
N PRO A 59 0.80 -7.29 -3.54
CA PRO A 59 -0.02 -7.40 -2.34
C PRO A 59 0.79 -7.24 -1.04
N GLY A 60 0.31 -6.35 -0.17
CA GLY A 60 0.92 -6.06 1.13
C GLY A 60 2.08 -5.07 1.09
N ALA A 61 2.41 -4.50 -0.07
CA ALA A 61 3.34 -3.39 -0.14
C ALA A 61 2.62 -2.07 0.19
N ILE A 62 3.26 -1.20 0.97
CA ILE A 62 2.77 0.17 1.23
C ILE A 62 2.93 1.10 0.02
N GLY A 63 3.74 0.67 -0.95
CA GLY A 63 4.01 1.40 -2.18
C GLY A 63 5.10 2.46 -2.05
N ARG A 64 5.68 2.81 -3.19
CA ARG A 64 6.66 3.89 -3.33
C ARG A 64 6.51 4.55 -4.69
N LEU A 65 6.73 5.85 -4.75
CA LEU A 65 6.88 6.53 -6.02
C LEU A 65 8.18 6.11 -6.70
N SER A 66 8.16 6.08 -8.04
CA SER A 66 9.39 5.91 -8.83
C SER A 66 10.33 7.11 -8.58
N PRO A 67 11.64 6.99 -8.81
CA PRO A 67 12.58 8.08 -8.57
C PRO A 67 12.21 9.38 -9.30
N LEU A 68 11.63 9.28 -10.51
CA LEU A 68 11.16 10.44 -11.26
C LEU A 68 9.92 11.07 -10.61
N LEU A 69 8.91 10.27 -10.27
CA LEU A 69 7.68 10.77 -9.65
C LEU A 69 7.96 11.35 -8.26
N ASN A 70 8.87 10.76 -7.50
CA ASN A 70 9.29 11.26 -6.19
C ASN A 70 9.96 12.64 -6.30
N LYS A 71 10.76 12.89 -7.34
CA LYS A 71 11.38 14.21 -7.58
C LYS A 71 10.37 15.30 -7.96
N LEU A 72 9.23 14.91 -8.53
CA LEU A 72 8.17 15.82 -8.96
C LEU A 72 7.03 15.91 -7.94
N ASP A 73 7.14 15.20 -6.82
CA ASP A 73 6.11 15.16 -5.78
C ASP A 73 6.05 16.51 -5.05
N ALA A 74 4.86 17.10 -4.98
CA ALA A 74 4.61 18.33 -4.25
C ALA A 74 4.64 18.12 -2.74
N ASP A 75 4.52 16.87 -2.28
CA ASP A 75 4.61 16.44 -0.88
C ASP A 75 5.78 15.46 -0.68
N PRO A 76 7.03 15.95 -0.52
CA PRO A 76 8.20 15.09 -0.41
C PRO A 76 8.19 14.31 0.91
N LYS A 77 8.12 13.00 0.78
CA LYS A 77 7.96 12.05 1.90
C LYS A 77 8.93 10.89 1.82
N ALA A 78 9.30 10.35 2.98
CA ALA A 78 10.21 9.22 3.07
C ALA A 78 9.82 8.29 4.22
N LEU A 79 9.98 6.99 3.98
CA LEU A 79 9.92 5.98 5.03
C LEU A 79 11.23 6.00 5.80
N VAL A 80 11.13 5.93 7.12
CA VAL A 80 12.28 5.93 8.03
C VAL A 80 12.29 4.66 8.86
N LYS A 81 13.49 4.25 9.27
CA LYS A 81 13.67 3.14 10.19
C LYS A 81 13.05 3.50 11.54
N PHE A 82 12.32 2.56 12.11
CA PHE A 82 11.58 2.72 13.36
C PHE A 82 11.95 1.61 14.34
N ASP A 83 12.25 1.97 15.58
CA ASP A 83 12.44 1.04 16.67
C ASP A 83 11.11 0.81 17.39
N TYR A 84 10.60 -0.42 17.30
CA TYR A 84 9.35 -0.82 17.93
C TYR A 84 9.44 -0.95 19.46
N ALA A 85 10.63 -1.20 20.02
CA ALA A 85 10.79 -1.33 21.47
C ALA A 85 10.67 0.02 22.17
N THR A 86 11.26 1.07 21.60
CA THR A 86 11.22 2.43 22.15
C THR A 86 10.10 3.28 21.56
N ALA A 87 9.40 2.79 20.53
CA ALA A 87 8.43 3.54 19.74
C ALA A 87 8.99 4.88 19.21
N GLN A 88 10.22 4.87 18.69
CA GLN A 88 10.92 6.06 18.17
C GLN A 88 11.59 5.78 16.81
N PRO A 89 11.73 6.81 15.94
CA PRO A 89 12.52 6.67 14.73
C PRO A 89 14.02 6.52 15.06
N ILE A 90 14.71 5.66 14.31
CA ILE A 90 16.15 5.48 14.42
C ILE A 90 16.86 6.67 13.76
N ARG A 91 17.83 7.25 14.47
CA ARG A 91 18.55 8.46 14.05
C ARG A 91 20.04 8.20 13.83
N ASP A 92 20.65 8.94 12.92
CA ASP A 92 22.08 8.94 12.67
C ASP A 92 22.85 9.74 13.74
N LYS A 93 24.19 9.76 13.64
CA LYS A 93 25.07 10.53 14.53
C LYS A 93 24.81 12.05 14.55
N ASN A 94 24.08 12.57 13.56
CA ASN A 94 23.72 13.99 13.44
C ASN A 94 22.28 14.24 13.93
N GLY A 95 21.60 13.23 14.47
CA GLY A 95 20.21 13.32 14.93
C GLY A 95 19.15 13.24 13.83
N ARG A 96 19.52 12.95 12.57
CA ARG A 96 18.58 12.83 11.44
C ARG A 96 17.99 11.43 11.37
N CYS A 97 16.70 11.30 11.04
CA CYS A 97 16.08 9.98 10.83
C CYS A 97 16.74 9.23 9.65
N ILE A 98 16.93 7.93 9.80
CA ILE A 98 17.54 7.08 8.78
C ILE A 98 16.46 6.56 7.83
N LYS A 99 16.61 6.74 6.51
CA LYS A 99 15.69 6.19 5.52
C LYS A 99 15.75 4.65 5.48
N VAL A 100 14.62 4.02 5.14
CA VAL A 100 14.56 2.57 4.85
C VAL A 100 15.35 2.23 3.61
#